data_AF-J9EYV7-F1
#
_entry.id   AF-J9EYV7-F1
#
_cell.length_a   1.000
_cell.length_b   1.000
_cell.length_c   1.000
_cell.angle_alpha   90.00
_cell.angle_beta   90.00
_cell.angle_gamma   90.00
#
_symmetry.space_group_name_H-M   'P 1'
#
loop_
_entity.id
_entity.type
_entity.pdbx_description
1 polymer ?
#
loop_
_entity_poly.entity_id
_entity_poly.type
_entity_poly.pdbx_seq_one_letter_code
_entity_poly.pdbx_strand_id
1 'polypeptide(L)'
;MKFGAIHLLVCMSIVPIIICQQRHKDKDDAYVDLIPLNLIPEGCSLDSYYGYGIIDGSLEKCDKYSEAKAGGEEFSSEYEEIKCRTLRVHGRMKNNKCECKPGWKGPICNEYYGCPTGFSLYNSVCTPNSCQHNGTIAIGSKQIECICKAPWDGRNCERLACWRMAPKKHERRWRNAGDKCRCADEYEGDKCDKIIKCRNDGEVIDGRCSCKDSFYGEICEKKCPANQT
;
A
#
# COMPACT_ATOMS: atom_id res chain seq x y z
N MET A 1 64.97 5.61 21.39
CA MET A 1 63.76 6.45 21.24
C MET A 1 62.69 5.59 20.58
N LYS A 2 61.67 5.16 21.33
CA LYS A 2 60.57 4.31 20.83
C LYS A 2 59.35 5.20 20.62
N PHE A 3 58.91 5.36 19.37
CA PHE A 3 57.64 6.02 19.06
C PHE A 3 56.51 5.00 19.17
N GLY A 4 55.63 5.19 20.14
CA GLY A 4 54.39 4.41 20.30
C GLY A 4 53.30 4.96 19.39
N ALA A 5 52.72 4.10 18.55
CA ALA A 5 51.54 4.42 17.76
C ALA A 5 50.29 4.33 18.67
N ILE A 6 49.60 5.45 18.86
CA ILE A 6 48.32 5.52 19.54
C ILE A 6 47.24 5.14 18.51
N HIS A 7 46.71 3.92 18.59
CA HIS A 7 45.51 3.54 17.85
C HIS A 7 44.28 4.16 18.54
N LEU A 8 43.76 5.24 17.96
CA LEU A 8 42.46 5.78 18.32
C LEU A 8 41.37 4.83 17.78
N LEU A 9 40.82 3.98 18.65
CA LEU A 9 39.62 3.19 18.37
C LEU A 9 38.39 4.12 18.38
N VAL A 10 37.97 4.58 17.19
CA VAL A 10 36.69 5.28 17.01
C VAL A 10 35.58 4.25 17.05
N CYS A 11 34.94 4.10 18.22
CA CYS A 11 33.70 3.35 18.36
C CYS A 11 32.56 4.14 17.67
N MET A 12 32.27 3.81 16.40
CA MET A 12 31.04 4.27 15.75
C MET A 12 29.85 3.59 16.45
N SER A 13 29.21 4.33 17.35
CA SER A 13 27.92 3.96 17.91
C SER A 13 26.88 4.02 16.79
N ILE A 14 26.54 2.86 16.22
CA ILE A 14 25.39 2.72 15.33
C ILE A 14 24.15 2.87 16.20
N VAL A 15 23.63 4.10 16.28
CA VAL A 15 22.33 4.35 16.91
C VAL A 15 21.31 3.58 16.08
N PRO A 16 20.56 2.61 16.65
CA PRO A 16 19.48 2.00 15.92
C PRO A 16 18.46 3.10 15.66
N ILE A 17 18.35 3.50 14.39
CA ILE A 17 17.25 4.33 13.93
C ILE A 17 16.00 3.50 14.21
N ILE A 18 15.29 3.82 15.30
CA ILE A 18 13.95 3.30 15.54
C ILE A 18 13.08 3.96 14.47
N ILE A 19 13.10 3.38 13.27
CA ILE A 19 12.25 3.75 12.16
C ILE A 19 10.83 3.59 12.70
N CYS A 20 10.12 4.70 12.83
CA CYS A 20 8.69 4.66 13.10
C CYS A 20 8.08 3.85 11.96
N GLN A 21 7.64 2.63 12.25
CA GLN A 21 7.30 1.66 11.23
C GLN A 21 5.96 2.06 10.59
N GLN A 22 6.04 2.97 9.62
CA GLN A 22 4.94 3.31 8.73
C GLN A 22 4.52 2.06 7.97
N ARG A 23 3.23 1.78 7.94
CA ARG A 23 2.65 0.65 7.24
C ARG A 23 2.17 1.11 5.88
N HIS A 24 2.90 0.80 4.83
CA HIS A 24 2.44 0.98 3.45
C HIS A 24 1.34 -0.04 3.11
N LYS A 25 0.52 0.25 2.10
CA LYS A 25 -0.36 -0.76 1.49
C LYS A 25 0.45 -1.44 0.39
N ASP A 26 0.89 -2.65 0.67
CA ASP A 26 1.70 -3.53 -0.17
C ASP A 26 0.98 -4.84 -0.51
N LYS A 27 -0.21 -5.06 0.08
CA LYS A 27 -1.07 -6.20 -0.16
C LYS A 27 -2.48 -5.76 -0.53
N ASP A 28 -3.19 -6.61 -1.26
CA ASP A 28 -4.61 -6.45 -1.56
C ASP A 28 -5.50 -6.91 -0.39
N ASP A 29 -6.82 -6.83 -0.58
CA ASP A 29 -7.81 -7.24 0.42
C ASP A 29 -7.82 -8.76 0.68
N ALA A 30 -7.24 -9.56 -0.22
CA ALA A 30 -7.03 -11.00 -0.04
C ALA A 30 -5.66 -11.32 0.61
N TYR A 31 -4.93 -10.29 1.05
CA TYR A 31 -3.61 -10.39 1.66
C TYR A 31 -2.51 -10.94 0.73
N VAL A 32 -2.72 -10.83 -0.59
CA VAL A 32 -1.75 -11.17 -1.63
C VAL A 32 -0.88 -9.95 -1.89
N ASP A 33 0.43 -10.16 -2.07
CA ASP A 33 1.36 -9.07 -2.37
C ASP A 33 1.01 -8.42 -3.72
N LEU A 34 0.96 -7.09 -3.70
CA LEU A 34 0.76 -6.27 -4.88
C LEU A 34 2.04 -6.24 -5.70
N ILE A 35 1.93 -6.48 -7.01
CA ILE A 35 3.07 -6.47 -7.92
C ILE A 35 3.13 -5.11 -8.61
N PRO A 36 4.15 -4.27 -8.37
CA PRO A 36 4.27 -2.98 -9.05
C PRO A 36 4.32 -3.16 -10.58
N LEU A 37 3.50 -2.40 -11.31
CA LEU A 37 3.38 -2.55 -12.77
C LEU A 37 4.71 -2.24 -13.50
N ASN A 38 5.53 -1.34 -12.93
CA ASN A 38 6.83 -0.98 -13.49
C ASN A 38 7.90 -2.09 -13.36
N LEU A 39 7.61 -3.19 -12.65
CA LEU A 39 8.47 -4.37 -12.60
C LEU A 39 8.09 -5.42 -13.65
N ILE A 40 7.03 -5.18 -14.44
CA ILE A 40 6.60 -6.11 -15.48
C ILE A 40 7.44 -5.87 -16.74
N PRO A 41 8.13 -6.90 -17.26
CA PRO A 41 8.97 -6.75 -18.44
C PRO A 41 8.16 -6.66 -19.73
N GLU A 42 8.80 -6.18 -20.79
CA GLU A 42 8.33 -6.37 -22.17
C GLU A 42 8.51 -7.85 -22.57
N GLY A 43 7.46 -8.42 -23.16
CA GLY A 43 7.36 -9.82 -23.52
C GLY A 43 7.17 -10.76 -22.32
N CYS A 44 6.96 -12.04 -22.64
CA CYS A 44 7.01 -13.13 -21.67
C CYS A 44 8.32 -13.89 -21.82
N SER A 45 9.14 -13.85 -20.78
CA SER A 45 10.48 -14.44 -20.75
C SER A 45 10.79 -15.04 -19.37
N LEU A 46 12.02 -15.51 -19.18
CA LEU A 46 12.53 -15.90 -17.86
C LEU A 46 12.54 -14.74 -16.86
N ASP A 47 12.51 -13.49 -17.33
CA ASP A 47 12.47 -12.28 -16.50
C ASP A 47 11.05 -11.93 -16.04
N SER A 48 10.02 -12.62 -16.55
CA SER A 48 8.63 -12.50 -16.12
C SER A 48 8.40 -13.21 -14.78
N TYR A 49 9.20 -12.87 -13.77
CA TYR A 49 9.22 -13.53 -12.45
C TYR A 49 7.84 -13.60 -11.79
N TYR A 50 7.03 -12.55 -11.99
CA TYR A 50 5.68 -12.46 -11.44
C TYR A 50 4.60 -13.15 -12.30
N GLY A 51 4.98 -13.80 -13.41
CA GLY A 51 4.07 -14.46 -14.34
C GLY A 51 3.32 -13.52 -15.28
N TYR A 52 3.74 -12.27 -15.40
CA TYR A 52 3.15 -11.26 -16.29
C TYR A 52 4.19 -10.69 -17.26
N GLY A 53 3.71 -10.20 -18.40
CA GLY A 53 4.51 -9.51 -19.40
C GLY A 53 3.67 -8.51 -20.20
N ILE A 54 4.33 -7.47 -20.74
CA ILE A 54 3.71 -6.53 -21.69
C ILE A 54 3.96 -7.06 -23.11
N ILE A 55 2.90 -7.44 -23.81
CA ILE A 55 3.00 -8.03 -25.14
C ILE A 55 2.15 -7.20 -26.09
N ASP A 56 2.75 -6.71 -27.17
CA ASP A 56 2.08 -5.88 -28.17
C ASP A 56 1.30 -4.71 -27.54
N GLY A 57 1.88 -4.11 -26.49
CA GLY A 57 1.27 -3.01 -25.73
C GLY A 57 0.14 -3.42 -24.80
N SER A 58 0.00 -4.69 -24.46
CA SER A 58 -1.06 -5.29 -23.65
C SER A 58 -0.47 -6.04 -22.44
N LEU A 59 -0.97 -5.79 -21.22
CA LEU A 59 -0.57 -6.60 -20.06
C LEU A 59 -1.24 -7.96 -20.12
N GLU A 60 -0.45 -9.03 -20.11
CA GLU A 60 -0.90 -10.42 -20.21
C GLU A 60 -0.30 -11.31 -19.11
N LYS A 61 -0.98 -12.42 -18.80
CA LYS A 61 -0.40 -13.52 -18.02
C LYS A 61 0.40 -14.43 -18.96
N CYS A 62 1.63 -14.76 -18.58
CA CYS A 62 2.56 -15.44 -19.47
C CYS A 62 2.22 -16.90 -19.75
N ASP A 63 1.61 -17.60 -18.79
CA ASP A 63 1.06 -18.93 -18.99
C ASP A 63 -0.04 -18.90 -20.07
N LYS A 64 -0.99 -17.97 -19.95
CA LYS A 64 -2.11 -17.82 -20.87
C LYS A 64 -1.68 -17.39 -22.26
N TYR A 65 -0.69 -16.50 -22.34
CA TYR A 65 -0.10 -16.12 -23.63
C TYR A 65 0.58 -17.30 -24.33
N SER A 66 1.33 -18.10 -23.58
CA SER A 66 2.03 -19.27 -24.12
C SER A 66 1.04 -20.33 -24.62
N GLU A 67 -0.05 -20.57 -23.88
CA GLU A 67 -1.17 -21.43 -24.29
C GLU A 67 -1.80 -20.95 -25.61
N ALA A 68 -2.10 -19.66 -25.72
CA ALA A 68 -2.70 -19.09 -26.93
C ALA A 68 -1.77 -19.22 -28.16
N LYS A 69 -0.46 -19.00 -27.99
CA LYS A 69 0.51 -19.21 -29.08
C LYS A 69 0.56 -20.65 -29.56
N ALA A 70 0.50 -21.62 -28.65
CA ALA A 70 0.50 -23.03 -29.02
C ALA A 70 -0.80 -23.44 -29.76
N GLY A 71 -1.91 -22.72 -29.52
CA GLY A 71 -3.25 -23.04 -30.03
C GLY A 71 -3.72 -22.26 -31.25
N GLY A 72 -2.87 -21.45 -31.90
CA GLY A 72 -3.26 -20.67 -33.09
C GLY A 72 -3.53 -19.18 -32.85
N GLU A 73 -2.88 -18.58 -31.84
CA GLU A 73 -2.82 -17.13 -31.57
C GLU A 73 -4.15 -16.47 -31.15
N GLU A 74 -5.12 -17.25 -30.68
CA GLU A 74 -6.36 -16.71 -30.14
C GLU A 74 -6.55 -17.09 -28.66
N PHE A 75 -6.82 -16.07 -27.84
CA PHE A 75 -7.15 -16.26 -26.44
C PHE A 75 -8.57 -16.80 -26.28
N SER A 76 -8.78 -17.66 -25.28
CA SER A 76 -10.13 -18.13 -24.95
C SER A 76 -11.01 -16.96 -24.49
N SER A 77 -12.31 -17.03 -24.79
CA SER A 77 -13.29 -16.04 -24.32
C SER A 77 -13.27 -15.90 -22.79
N GLU A 78 -13.04 -16.99 -22.07
CA GLU A 78 -12.90 -17.00 -20.62
C GLU A 78 -11.69 -16.18 -20.15
N TYR A 79 -10.54 -16.33 -20.81
CA TYR A 79 -9.37 -15.53 -20.47
C TYR A 79 -9.57 -14.06 -20.82
N GLU A 80 -10.22 -13.74 -21.94
CA GLU A 80 -10.55 -12.35 -22.30
C GLU A 80 -11.46 -11.69 -21.25
N GLU A 81 -12.45 -12.41 -20.72
CA GLU A 81 -13.30 -11.92 -19.62
C GLU A 81 -12.50 -11.67 -18.33
N ILE A 82 -11.63 -12.61 -17.95
CA ILE A 82 -10.73 -12.45 -16.80
C ILE A 82 -9.82 -11.24 -17.02
N LYS A 83 -9.19 -11.13 -18.18
CA LYS A 83 -8.32 -10.01 -18.57
C LYS A 83 -9.04 -8.67 -18.41
N CYS A 84 -10.27 -8.57 -18.91
CA CYS A 84 -11.07 -7.36 -18.78
C CYS A 84 -11.44 -7.01 -17.35
N ARG A 85 -11.76 -8.01 -16.54
CA ARG A 85 -12.15 -7.82 -15.14
C ARG A 85 -10.95 -7.49 -14.24
N THR A 86 -9.80 -8.11 -14.49
CA THR A 86 -8.67 -8.09 -13.53
C THR A 86 -7.47 -7.28 -14.01
N LEU A 87 -7.24 -7.18 -15.32
CA LEU A 87 -6.03 -6.55 -15.88
C LEU A 87 -6.30 -5.24 -16.63
N ARG A 88 -7.57 -4.82 -16.77
CA ARG A 88 -7.93 -3.55 -17.42
C ARG A 88 -8.74 -2.64 -16.49
N VAL A 89 -8.20 -1.48 -16.16
CA VAL A 89 -8.86 -0.47 -15.31
C VAL A 89 -10.13 0.05 -15.98
N HIS A 90 -10.02 0.42 -17.26
CA HIS A 90 -11.14 0.84 -18.10
C HIS A 90 -11.35 -0.12 -19.27
N GLY A 91 -11.40 -1.43 -19.00
CA GLY A 91 -11.69 -2.45 -20.00
C GLY A 91 -13.19 -2.60 -20.30
N ARG A 92 -13.50 -3.11 -21.49
CA ARG A 92 -14.82 -3.62 -21.87
C ARG A 92 -14.68 -4.83 -22.79
N MET A 93 -15.61 -5.77 -22.68
CA MET A 93 -15.74 -6.84 -23.66
C MET A 93 -16.42 -6.32 -24.92
N LYS A 94 -15.87 -6.65 -26.09
CA LYS A 94 -16.46 -6.40 -27.40
C LYS A 94 -16.02 -7.50 -28.37
N ASN A 95 -16.96 -8.14 -29.05
CA ASN A 95 -16.68 -9.25 -29.99
C ASN A 95 -15.78 -10.35 -29.35
N ASN A 96 -16.10 -10.74 -28.11
CA ASN A 96 -15.34 -11.72 -27.31
C ASN A 96 -13.88 -11.35 -27.03
N LYS A 97 -13.47 -10.11 -27.29
CA LYS A 97 -12.14 -9.60 -26.95
C LYS A 97 -12.28 -8.47 -25.93
N CYS A 98 -11.34 -8.44 -25.00
CA CYS A 98 -11.19 -7.34 -24.09
C CYS A 98 -10.45 -6.19 -24.76
N GLU A 99 -11.09 -5.03 -24.81
CA GLU A 99 -10.50 -3.79 -25.33
C GLU A 99 -10.65 -2.64 -24.32
N CYS A 100 -9.87 -1.57 -24.49
CA CYS A 100 -10.09 -0.36 -23.72
C CYS A 100 -11.42 0.31 -24.10
N LYS A 101 -12.10 0.86 -23.08
CA LYS A 101 -13.24 1.75 -23.30
C LYS A 101 -12.80 2.95 -24.15
N PRO A 102 -13.71 3.57 -24.93
CA PRO A 102 -13.40 4.74 -25.73
C PRO A 102 -12.76 5.84 -24.87
N GLY A 103 -11.69 6.46 -25.38
CA GLY A 103 -10.92 7.46 -24.63
C GLY A 103 -9.79 6.89 -23.76
N TRP A 104 -9.72 5.57 -23.55
CA TRP A 104 -8.68 4.93 -22.74
C TRP A 104 -7.70 4.12 -23.59
N LYS A 105 -6.45 4.03 -23.12
CA LYS A 105 -5.36 3.31 -23.79
C LYS A 105 -4.33 2.78 -22.79
N GLY A 106 -3.28 2.16 -23.33
CA GLY A 106 -2.15 1.61 -22.58
C GLY A 106 -2.38 0.17 -22.14
N PRO A 107 -1.36 -0.50 -21.59
CA PRO A 107 -1.38 -1.95 -21.37
C PRO A 107 -2.45 -2.45 -20.41
N ILE A 108 -2.93 -1.56 -19.55
CA ILE A 108 -3.99 -1.85 -18.56
C ILE A 108 -5.21 -0.93 -18.73
N CYS A 109 -5.35 -0.23 -19.87
CA CYS A 109 -6.41 0.75 -20.11
C CYS A 109 -6.53 1.82 -19.01
N ASN A 110 -5.41 2.37 -18.53
CA ASN A 110 -5.36 3.39 -17.49
C ASN A 110 -5.01 4.79 -18.01
N GLU A 111 -4.45 4.92 -19.20
CA GLU A 111 -4.10 6.21 -19.78
C GLU A 111 -5.30 6.80 -20.52
N TYR A 112 -5.48 8.11 -20.42
CA TYR A 112 -6.59 8.81 -21.07
C TYR A 112 -6.10 9.66 -22.26
N TYR A 113 -6.73 9.51 -23.43
CA TYR A 113 -6.34 10.25 -24.64
C TYR A 113 -6.40 11.78 -24.47
N GLY A 114 -7.27 12.29 -23.60
CA GLY A 114 -7.38 13.72 -23.31
C GLY A 114 -6.30 14.25 -22.36
N CYS A 115 -5.39 13.40 -21.87
CA CYS A 115 -4.29 13.79 -21.00
C CYS A 115 -2.93 13.67 -21.70
N PRO A 116 -1.87 14.31 -21.17
CA PRO A 116 -0.51 14.11 -21.65
C PRO A 116 -0.10 12.63 -21.70
N THR A 117 0.88 12.27 -22.52
CA THR A 117 1.37 10.89 -22.63
C THR A 117 1.76 10.33 -21.26
N GLY A 118 1.28 9.12 -20.95
CA GLY A 118 1.51 8.46 -19.66
C GLY A 118 0.59 8.91 -18.53
N PHE A 119 -0.26 9.94 -18.73
CA PHE A 119 -1.16 10.44 -17.69
C PHE A 119 -2.53 9.73 -17.75
N SER A 120 -3.13 9.62 -16.58
CA SER A 120 -4.49 9.12 -16.37
C SER A 120 -5.45 10.26 -16.07
N LEU A 121 -6.75 9.98 -16.11
CA LEU A 121 -7.80 10.90 -15.67
C LEU A 121 -8.33 10.43 -14.30
N TYR A 122 -8.08 11.21 -13.25
CA TYR A 122 -8.60 10.96 -11.91
C TYR A 122 -9.43 12.15 -11.45
N ASN A 123 -10.70 11.92 -11.07
CA ASN A 123 -11.66 12.97 -10.70
C ASN A 123 -11.69 14.16 -11.70
N SER A 124 -11.69 13.84 -13.00
CA SER A 124 -11.68 14.81 -14.11
C SER A 124 -10.42 15.68 -14.22
N VAL A 125 -9.34 15.31 -13.54
CA VAL A 125 -8.04 16.00 -13.64
C VAL A 125 -7.00 15.02 -14.18
N CYS A 126 -6.12 15.50 -15.06
CA CYS A 126 -5.00 14.70 -15.53
C CYS A 126 -3.96 14.55 -14.43
N THR A 127 -3.67 13.31 -14.05
CA THR A 127 -2.68 12.96 -13.03
C THR A 127 -1.64 12.00 -13.62
N PRO A 128 -0.40 11.98 -13.12
CA PRO A 128 0.65 11.10 -13.66
C PRO A 128 0.24 9.63 -13.70
N ASN A 129 -0.60 9.19 -12.75
CA ASN A 129 -1.31 7.92 -12.81
C ASN A 129 -2.56 8.00 -11.90
N SER A 130 -3.37 6.94 -11.85
CA SER A 130 -4.60 6.90 -11.04
C SER A 130 -4.35 6.79 -9.53
N CYS A 131 -3.14 6.42 -9.10
CA CYS A 131 -2.74 6.30 -7.70
C CYS A 131 -2.34 7.65 -7.12
N GLN A 132 -3.13 8.14 -6.17
CA GLN A 132 -2.92 9.41 -5.49
C GLN A 132 -1.76 9.33 -4.49
N HIS A 133 -1.32 10.50 -4.01
CA HIS A 133 -0.32 10.63 -2.93
C HIS A 133 0.95 9.82 -3.15
N ASN A 134 1.49 9.87 -4.37
CA ASN A 134 2.69 9.15 -4.79
C ASN A 134 2.55 7.61 -4.67
N GLY A 135 1.35 7.10 -4.89
CA GLY A 135 1.10 5.67 -5.02
C GLY A 135 1.63 5.10 -6.33
N THR A 136 1.77 3.78 -6.38
CA THR A 136 2.28 3.05 -7.55
C THR A 136 1.21 2.11 -8.05
N ILE A 137 0.91 2.13 -9.36
CA ILE A 137 0.00 1.17 -9.98
C ILE A 137 0.58 -0.23 -9.79
N ALA A 138 -0.27 -1.17 -9.37
CA ALA A 138 0.10 -2.53 -9.11
C ALA A 138 -0.99 -3.51 -9.56
N ILE A 139 -0.54 -4.73 -9.85
CA ILE A 139 -1.40 -5.88 -10.14
C ILE A 139 -1.78 -6.51 -8.80
N GLY A 140 -3.07 -6.49 -8.46
CA GLY A 140 -3.64 -7.24 -7.35
C GLY A 140 -4.29 -8.55 -7.81
N SER A 141 -4.67 -9.41 -6.87
CA SER A 141 -5.25 -10.73 -7.21
C SER A 141 -6.62 -10.65 -7.89
N LYS A 142 -7.38 -9.58 -7.61
CA LYS A 142 -8.74 -9.38 -8.15
C LYS A 142 -8.81 -8.33 -9.26
N GLN A 143 -7.91 -7.35 -9.24
CA GLN A 143 -7.91 -6.22 -10.16
C GLN A 143 -6.64 -5.39 -10.03
N ILE A 144 -6.37 -4.55 -11.02
CA ILE A 144 -5.41 -3.46 -10.90
C ILE A 144 -5.85 -2.51 -9.78
N GLU A 145 -4.89 -2.13 -8.95
CA GLU A 145 -5.05 -1.19 -7.85
C GLU A 145 -3.71 -0.51 -7.54
N CYS A 146 -3.57 0.08 -6.36
CA CYS A 146 -2.38 0.85 -6.00
C CYS A 146 -1.68 0.32 -4.75
N ILE A 147 -0.35 0.33 -4.81
CA ILE A 147 0.51 0.35 -3.63
C ILE A 147 0.50 1.76 -3.06
N CYS A 148 0.20 1.91 -1.78
CA CYS A 148 0.04 3.22 -1.14
C CYS A 148 1.12 3.49 -0.10
N LYS A 149 1.71 4.68 -0.15
CA LYS A 149 2.56 5.18 0.92
C LYS A 149 1.70 5.57 2.12
N ALA A 150 2.18 5.28 3.32
CA ALA A 150 1.49 5.68 4.54
C ALA A 150 1.44 7.21 4.58
N PRO A 151 0.38 7.83 5.12
CA PRO A 151 -0.78 7.22 5.78
C PRO A 151 -1.90 6.76 4.84
N TRP A 152 -1.71 6.76 3.53
CA TRP A 152 -2.79 6.59 2.56
C TRP A 152 -3.17 5.13 2.32
N ASP A 153 -4.45 4.90 2.04
CA ASP A 153 -5.00 3.63 1.60
C ASP A 153 -6.19 3.84 0.64
N GLY A 154 -6.98 2.80 0.42
CA GLY A 154 -7.99 2.76 -0.64
C GLY A 154 -7.44 2.09 -1.89
N ARG A 155 -8.28 2.04 -2.92
CA ARG A 155 -7.91 1.42 -4.20
C ARG A 155 -6.88 2.25 -4.94
N ASN A 156 -7.06 3.57 -4.89
CA ASN A 156 -6.29 4.58 -5.60
C ASN A 156 -5.48 5.46 -4.63
N CYS A 157 -5.22 5.00 -3.41
CA CYS A 157 -4.50 5.76 -2.36
C CYS A 157 -5.15 7.11 -2.00
N GLU A 158 -6.46 7.23 -2.19
CA GLU A 158 -7.24 8.45 -2.02
C GLU A 158 -7.68 8.70 -0.57
N ARG A 159 -7.65 7.66 0.28
CA ARG A 159 -8.20 7.71 1.62
C ARG A 159 -7.09 7.88 2.65
N LEU A 160 -7.22 8.90 3.50
CA LEU A 160 -6.35 9.09 4.64
C LEU A 160 -6.62 7.99 5.69
N ALA A 161 -5.59 7.26 6.10
CA ALA A 161 -5.69 6.15 7.05
C ALA A 161 -4.57 6.24 8.10
N CYS A 162 -4.66 7.23 9.00
CA CYS A 162 -3.58 7.57 9.94
C CYS A 162 -3.16 6.45 10.89
N TRP A 163 -4.00 5.42 11.09
CA TRP A 163 -3.62 4.20 11.81
C TRP A 163 -2.42 3.47 11.15
N ARG A 164 -2.14 3.73 9.86
CA ARG A 164 -0.96 3.26 9.13
C ARG A 164 0.34 3.98 9.49
N MET A 165 0.31 5.07 10.26
CA MET A 165 1.52 5.75 10.73
C MET A 165 2.23 5.00 11.86
N ALA A 166 1.61 3.95 12.40
CA ALA A 166 2.12 3.17 13.51
C ALA A 166 2.13 1.66 13.23
N PRO A 167 2.94 0.89 13.98
CA PRO A 167 2.78 -0.56 14.04
C PRO A 167 1.38 -0.90 14.57
N LYS A 168 0.88 -2.10 14.21
CA LYS A 168 -0.49 -2.54 14.55
C LYS A 168 -0.85 -2.37 16.03
N LYS A 169 0.09 -2.62 16.95
CA LYS A 169 -0.11 -2.45 18.40
C LYS A 169 -0.41 -1.01 18.85
N HIS A 170 -0.03 0.00 18.08
CA HIS A 170 -0.17 1.42 18.43
C HIS A 170 -0.98 2.21 17.40
N GLU A 171 -1.69 1.51 16.50
CA GLU A 171 -2.47 2.15 15.43
C GLU A 171 -3.55 3.10 15.98
N ARG A 172 -4.06 2.80 17.19
CA ARG A 172 -5.05 3.62 17.90
C ARG A 172 -4.51 4.94 18.44
N ARG A 173 -3.20 5.16 18.43
CA ARG A 173 -2.59 6.42 18.87
C ARG A 173 -2.70 7.53 17.81
N TRP A 174 -3.05 7.18 16.57
CA TRP A 174 -3.19 8.11 15.46
C TRP A 174 -4.66 8.31 15.06
N ARG A 175 -4.99 9.53 14.62
CA ARG A 175 -6.33 9.93 14.18
C ARG A 175 -6.25 10.74 12.88
N ASN A 176 -7.25 10.55 12.03
CA ASN A 176 -7.49 11.42 10.89
C ASN A 176 -7.97 12.79 11.40
N ALA A 177 -7.42 13.88 10.85
CA ALA A 177 -7.83 15.24 11.15
C ALA A 177 -7.81 16.08 9.86
N GLY A 178 -8.92 16.03 9.11
CA GLY A 178 -8.98 16.61 7.77
C GLY A 178 -8.07 15.85 6.82
N ASP A 179 -7.10 16.55 6.25
CA ASP A 179 -6.10 16.07 5.29
C ASP A 179 -4.78 15.61 5.92
N LYS A 180 -4.67 15.66 7.26
CA LYS A 180 -3.46 15.31 8.00
C LYS A 180 -3.71 14.34 9.14
N CYS A 181 -2.62 13.74 9.62
CA CYS A 181 -2.63 12.92 10.82
C CYS A 181 -2.31 13.73 12.07
N ARG A 182 -2.97 13.36 13.18
CA ARG A 182 -2.65 13.85 14.51
C ARG A 182 -2.65 12.70 15.51
N CYS A 183 -2.09 12.95 16.70
CA CYS A 183 -2.24 12.04 17.82
C CYS A 183 -3.70 12.03 18.32
N ALA A 184 -4.12 10.87 18.81
CA ALA A 184 -5.31 10.77 19.65
C ALA A 184 -5.11 11.59 20.94
N ASP A 185 -6.20 12.00 21.56
CA ASP A 185 -6.19 13.03 22.62
C ASP A 185 -5.40 12.62 23.87
N GLU A 186 -5.13 11.32 24.03
CA GLU A 186 -4.34 10.76 25.13
C GLU A 186 -2.83 10.73 24.87
N TYR A 187 -2.39 11.10 23.67
CA TYR A 187 -1.01 10.95 23.23
C TYR A 187 -0.44 12.24 22.62
N GLU A 188 0.87 12.42 22.73
CA GLU A 188 1.61 13.51 22.09
C GLU A 188 2.96 13.04 21.50
N GLY A 189 3.68 14.00 20.91
CA GLY A 189 4.97 13.80 20.27
C GLY A 189 4.85 13.43 18.80
N ASP A 190 5.94 13.55 18.06
CA ASP A 190 5.97 13.34 16.60
C ASP A 190 5.56 11.91 16.19
N LYS A 191 5.69 10.95 17.10
CA LYS A 191 5.33 9.54 16.90
C LYS A 191 4.09 9.10 17.69
N CYS A 192 3.41 10.05 18.35
CA CYS A 192 2.30 9.77 19.27
C CYS A 192 2.66 8.69 20.30
N ASP A 193 3.85 8.79 20.88
CA ASP A 193 4.42 7.77 21.76
C ASP A 193 4.46 8.15 23.24
N LYS A 194 4.19 9.42 23.55
CA LYS A 194 4.07 9.92 24.91
C LYS A 194 2.62 9.90 25.35
N ILE A 195 2.32 9.23 26.46
CA ILE A 195 0.99 9.24 27.08
C ILE A 195 0.89 10.49 27.97
N ILE A 196 -0.10 11.34 27.70
CA ILE A 196 -0.36 12.57 28.47
C ILE A 196 -1.63 12.53 29.29
N LYS A 197 -2.51 11.56 29.00
CA LYS A 197 -3.80 11.43 29.65
C LYS A 197 -4.26 9.97 29.67
N CYS A 198 -4.95 9.59 30.74
CA CYS A 198 -5.61 8.29 30.87
C CYS A 198 -7.14 8.46 30.79
N ARG A 199 -7.84 7.40 30.39
CA ARG A 199 -9.31 7.32 30.46
C ARG A 199 -9.76 6.77 31.81
N ASN A 200 -11.07 6.85 32.07
CA ASN A 200 -11.73 6.22 33.23
C ASN A 200 -11.04 6.52 34.57
N ASP A 201 -10.72 7.80 34.77
CA ASP A 201 -10.08 8.34 35.98
C ASP A 201 -8.74 7.68 36.35
N GLY A 202 -8.05 7.09 35.37
CA GLY A 202 -6.67 6.66 35.52
C GLY A 202 -5.71 7.85 35.69
N GLU A 203 -4.56 7.60 36.30
CA GLU A 203 -3.54 8.60 36.59
C GLU A 203 -2.27 8.32 35.78
N VAL A 204 -1.65 9.34 35.20
CA VAL A 204 -0.35 9.18 34.54
C VAL A 204 0.74 9.17 35.60
N ILE A 205 1.43 8.05 35.76
CA ILE A 205 2.56 7.85 36.67
C ILE A 205 3.73 7.33 35.83
N ASP A 206 4.85 8.06 35.85
CA ASP A 206 6.07 7.75 35.10
C ASP A 206 5.83 7.46 33.60
N GLY A 207 4.97 8.27 32.97
CA GLY A 207 4.65 8.18 31.54
C GLY A 207 3.78 6.98 31.17
N ARG A 208 3.15 6.32 32.14
CA ARG A 208 2.19 5.21 31.95
C ARG A 208 0.91 5.48 32.72
N CYS A 209 -0.18 4.87 32.29
CA CYS A 209 -1.43 4.94 33.03
C CYS A 209 -1.49 3.91 34.17
N SER A 210 -1.76 4.40 35.38
CA SER A 210 -2.22 3.62 36.51
C SER A 210 -3.75 3.61 36.51
N CYS A 211 -4.34 2.44 36.25
CA CYS A 211 -5.78 2.28 36.10
C CYS A 211 -6.46 1.96 37.44
N LYS A 212 -7.72 2.39 37.58
CA LYS A 212 -8.59 1.90 38.66
C LYS A 212 -8.90 0.41 38.44
N ASP A 213 -9.18 -0.34 39.51
CA ASP A 213 -9.32 -1.81 39.52
C ASP A 213 -10.27 -2.39 38.46
N SER A 214 -11.29 -1.62 38.04
CA SER A 214 -12.26 -2.05 37.02
C SER A 214 -11.80 -1.84 35.57
N PHE A 215 -10.60 -1.30 35.34
CA PHE A 215 -10.11 -0.93 34.02
C PHE A 215 -8.67 -1.38 33.76
N TYR A 216 -8.36 -1.62 32.49
CA TYR A 216 -7.03 -1.96 32.02
C TYR A 216 -6.81 -1.43 30.60
N GLY A 217 -5.61 -1.64 30.06
CA GLY A 217 -5.21 -1.16 28.74
C GLY A 217 -4.08 -0.13 28.85
N GLU A 218 -3.65 0.37 27.70
CA GLU A 218 -2.54 1.31 27.64
C GLU A 218 -2.91 2.66 28.28
N ILE A 219 -4.16 3.08 28.08
CA ILE A 219 -4.73 4.34 28.60
C ILE A 219 -6.00 4.08 29.41
N CYS A 220 -6.10 2.90 30.04
CA CYS A 220 -7.26 2.45 30.82
C CYS A 220 -8.58 2.41 30.03
N GLU A 221 -8.53 2.18 28.72
CA GLU A 221 -9.70 2.22 27.84
C GLU A 221 -10.57 0.97 27.84
N LYS A 222 -10.12 -0.12 28.48
CA LYS A 222 -10.82 -1.40 28.50
C LYS A 222 -11.36 -1.67 29.91
N LYS A 223 -12.56 -2.24 29.99
CA LYS A 223 -13.17 -2.66 31.25
C LYS A 223 -12.80 -4.10 31.57
N CYS A 224 -12.42 -4.39 32.82
CA CYS A 224 -12.16 -5.75 33.28
C CYS A 224 -13.45 -6.61 33.17
N PRO A 225 -13.36 -7.89 32.78
CA PRO A 225 -14.49 -8.82 32.88
C PRO A 225 -14.98 -8.91 34.33
N ALA A 226 -16.28 -9.16 34.53
CA ALA A 226 -16.80 -9.41 35.86
C ALA A 226 -16.08 -10.61 36.50
N ASN A 227 -15.71 -10.49 37.78
CA ASN A 227 -15.01 -11.49 38.60
C ASN A 227 -13.51 -11.69 38.34
N GLN A 228 -12.83 -10.72 37.73
CA GLN A 228 -11.37 -10.64 37.71
C GLN A 228 -10.95 -9.24 38.21
N THR A 229 -10.91 -9.09 39.53
CA THR A 229 -10.19 -8.01 40.24
C THR A 229 -8.79 -8.47 40.58
#